data_AF-A0A2V9T9Y7-F1
#
_entry.id   AF-A0A2V9T9Y7-F1
#
_cell.length_a   1.000
_cell.length_b   1.000
_cell.length_c   1.000
_cell.angle_alpha   90.00
_cell.angle_beta   90.00
_cell.angle_gamma   90.00
#
_symmetry.space_group_name_H-M   'P 1'
#
loop_
_entity.id
_entity.type
_entity.pdbx_description
1 polymer ?
#
loop_
_entity_poly.entity_id
_entity_poly.type
_entity_poly.pdbx_seq_one_letter_code
_entity_poly.pdbx_strand_id
1 'polypeptide(L)'
;MHKNTSPNADKSPQTPPEAPFTTFIQLDGKSPVPSQFRTPGTFTITRLQSPTGLPDRITKLSPVPAVLVSISLKSLPSSSYQVWTADKLIATSIVHPFRSNVIDFDSQPRCWAGSAFDYVHYSVPRKGLDDIAEDLGFGRVSDYRLAVLEDDLVVAQITKSILPFLGRSDRLSVLALDQFSLVLGAHLLQQYGVLQKTARFFMKTCMAGSGFLTLHANADFP
;
A
#
# COMPACT_ATOMS: atom_id res chain seq x y z
N MET A 1 -25.79 50.75 -0.15
CA MET A 1 -24.93 49.95 -1.06
C MET A 1 -24.30 48.83 -0.25
N HIS A 2 -24.96 47.67 -0.18
CA HIS A 2 -24.39 46.47 0.44
C HIS A 2 -23.78 45.60 -0.66
N LYS A 3 -22.46 45.43 -0.61
CA LYS A 3 -21.71 44.55 -1.51
C LYS A 3 -21.69 43.16 -0.85
N ASN A 4 -22.53 42.25 -1.35
CA ASN A 4 -22.41 40.83 -1.06
C ASN A 4 -21.26 40.27 -1.89
N THR A 5 -20.25 39.72 -1.24
CA THR A 5 -19.16 38.99 -1.90
C THR A 5 -19.31 37.52 -1.52
N SER A 6 -19.77 36.72 -2.49
CA SER A 6 -19.73 35.26 -2.42
C SER A 6 -18.27 34.77 -2.43
N PRO A 7 -17.88 33.78 -1.62
CA PRO A 7 -16.57 33.15 -1.74
C PRO A 7 -16.57 32.18 -2.92
N ASN A 8 -15.67 32.43 -3.86
CA ASN A 8 -15.34 31.56 -4.98
C ASN A 8 -14.81 30.22 -4.44
N ALA A 9 -15.40 29.12 -4.88
CA ALA A 9 -14.89 27.78 -4.58
C ALA A 9 -13.52 27.61 -5.25
N ASP A 10 -12.50 27.46 -4.42
CA ASP A 10 -11.15 27.11 -4.83
C ASP A 10 -11.14 25.67 -5.35
N LYS A 11 -11.34 25.50 -6.67
CA LYS A 11 -10.96 24.27 -7.36
C LYS A 11 -9.49 24.38 -7.69
N SER A 12 -8.64 23.92 -6.76
CA SER A 12 -7.24 23.65 -7.07
C SER A 12 -7.18 22.69 -8.28
N PRO A 13 -6.41 22.99 -9.32
CA PRO A 13 -6.33 22.14 -10.50
C PRO A 13 -5.73 20.78 -10.12
N GLN A 14 -6.56 19.73 -10.16
CA GLN A 14 -6.08 18.36 -10.06
C GLN A 14 -5.23 18.08 -11.30
N THR A 15 -3.91 18.10 -11.14
CA THR A 15 -2.99 17.59 -12.14
C THR A 15 -3.42 16.17 -12.49
N PRO A 16 -3.58 15.81 -13.78
CA PRO A 16 -3.97 14.46 -14.15
C PRO A 16 -2.98 13.46 -13.54
N PRO A 17 -3.45 12.31 -13.02
CA PRO A 17 -2.56 11.30 -12.47
C PRO A 17 -1.53 10.91 -13.54
N GLU A 18 -0.26 11.09 -13.22
CA GLU A 18 0.87 10.73 -14.07
C GLU A 18 0.77 9.24 -14.47
N ALA A 19 1.07 8.92 -15.74
CA ALA A 19 1.03 7.54 -16.22
C ALA A 19 1.95 6.63 -15.37
N PRO A 20 1.63 5.33 -15.22
CA PRO A 20 2.49 4.44 -14.48
C PRO A 20 3.87 4.33 -15.13
N PHE A 21 4.91 4.22 -14.31
CA PHE A 21 6.28 4.11 -14.79
C PHE A 21 7.18 3.28 -13.87
N THR A 22 8.36 2.96 -14.38
CA THR A 22 9.42 2.33 -13.60
C THR A 22 10.59 3.29 -13.42
N THR A 23 11.30 3.17 -12.31
CA THR A 23 12.50 3.94 -12.05
C THR A 23 13.54 3.11 -11.31
N PHE A 24 14.80 3.45 -11.51
CA PHE A 24 15.94 2.83 -10.83
C PHE A 24 16.73 3.91 -10.10
N ILE A 25 16.95 3.69 -8.81
CA ILE A 25 17.66 4.62 -7.93
C ILE A 25 18.78 3.85 -7.25
N GLN A 26 20.01 4.32 -7.46
CA GLN A 26 21.18 3.83 -6.77
C GLN A 26 21.64 4.86 -5.73
N LEU A 27 21.69 4.44 -4.48
CA LEU A 27 22.22 5.22 -3.36
C LEU A 27 23.67 4.79 -3.13
N ASP A 28 24.59 5.41 -3.88
CA ASP A 28 26.02 5.09 -3.91
C ASP A 28 26.86 5.89 -2.90
N GLY A 29 26.21 6.66 -2.02
CA GLY A 29 26.85 7.51 -1.02
C GLY A 29 27.42 8.83 -1.56
N LYS A 30 27.40 9.06 -2.88
CA LYS A 30 27.81 10.35 -3.47
C LYS A 30 26.69 11.37 -3.42
N SER A 31 25.44 10.91 -3.49
CA SER A 31 24.27 11.73 -3.24
C SER A 31 23.83 11.62 -1.77
N PRO A 32 23.39 12.73 -1.15
CA PRO A 32 22.84 12.66 0.19
C PRO A 32 21.67 11.68 0.22
N VAL A 33 21.73 10.72 1.14
CA VAL A 33 20.64 9.78 1.34
C VAL A 33 19.41 10.58 1.79
N PRO A 34 18.29 10.52 1.05
CA PRO A 34 17.14 11.34 1.37
C PRO A 34 16.51 10.84 2.66
N SER A 35 16.25 11.73 3.61
CA SER A 35 15.49 11.40 4.83
C SER A 35 14.04 10.97 4.51
N GLN A 36 13.55 11.34 3.33
CA GLN A 36 12.21 11.04 2.84
C GLN A 36 12.24 10.51 1.41
N PHE A 37 11.60 9.36 1.18
CA PHE A 37 11.36 8.79 -0.13
C PHE A 37 9.90 9.06 -0.54
N ARG A 38 9.69 9.96 -1.49
CA ARG A 38 8.35 10.38 -1.95
C ARG A 38 7.98 9.71 -3.26
N THR A 39 6.81 9.09 -3.31
CA THR A 39 6.23 8.55 -4.55
C THR A 39 5.43 9.63 -5.27
N PRO A 40 5.18 9.51 -6.59
CA PRO A 40 4.43 10.52 -7.35
C PRO A 40 2.91 10.45 -7.14
N GLY A 41 2.42 9.47 -6.38
CA GLY A 41 0.98 9.24 -6.18
C GLY A 41 0.29 8.43 -7.28
N THR A 42 1.06 7.87 -8.20
CA THR A 42 0.59 6.96 -9.25
C THR A 42 1.22 5.59 -9.08
N PHE A 43 0.72 4.59 -9.82
CA PHE A 43 1.31 3.26 -9.78
C PHE A 43 2.75 3.31 -10.28
N THR A 44 3.70 2.98 -9.43
CA THR A 44 5.13 3.04 -9.77
C THR A 44 5.89 1.84 -9.24
N ILE A 45 6.87 1.41 -10.02
CA ILE A 45 7.79 0.33 -9.65
C ILE A 45 9.19 0.93 -9.57
N THR A 46 9.70 1.10 -8.36
CA THR A 46 11.03 1.64 -8.10
C THR A 46 11.96 0.54 -7.65
N ARG A 47 13.05 0.31 -8.38
CA ARG A 47 14.17 -0.47 -7.86
C ARG A 47 15.13 0.47 -7.13
N LEU A 48 15.37 0.18 -5.86
CA LEU A 48 16.20 0.97 -4.96
C LEU A 48 17.34 0.11 -4.44
N GLN A 49 18.58 0.50 -4.76
CA GLN A 49 19.76 -0.26 -4.39
C GLN A 49 20.77 0.61 -3.64
N SER A 50 21.45 0.03 -2.66
CA SER A 50 22.66 0.63 -2.08
C SER A 50 23.74 -0.42 -1.84
N PRO A 51 24.99 -0.19 -2.27
CA PRO A 51 26.10 -1.10 -2.00
C PRO A 51 26.61 -1.00 -0.55
N THR A 52 26.29 0.07 0.18
CA THR A 52 26.79 0.32 1.54
C THR A 52 25.69 0.36 2.60
N GLY A 53 24.43 0.52 2.18
CA GLY A 53 23.30 0.70 3.08
C GLY A 53 22.99 2.18 3.32
N LEU A 54 22.18 2.44 4.34
CA LEU A 54 21.73 3.77 4.72
C LEU A 54 22.35 4.15 6.07
N PRO A 55 22.91 5.36 6.20
CA PRO A 55 23.39 5.85 7.50
C PRO A 55 22.23 6.01 8.48
N ASP A 56 21.09 6.48 7.98
CA ASP A 56 19.90 6.80 8.77
C ASP A 56 18.65 6.13 8.20
N ARG A 57 17.59 6.12 9.00
CA ARG A 57 16.27 5.65 8.56
C ARG A 57 15.66 6.61 7.54
N ILE A 58 14.95 6.06 6.57
CA ILE A 58 14.20 6.81 5.57
C ILE A 58 12.70 6.67 5.83
N THR A 59 11.95 7.77 5.69
CA THR A 59 10.49 7.76 5.76
C THR A 59 9.92 7.70 4.36
N LYS A 60 9.02 6.76 4.09
CA LYS A 60 8.37 6.60 2.80
C LYS A 60 7.03 7.32 2.84
N LEU A 61 6.78 8.16 1.84
CA LEU A 61 5.63 9.06 1.78
C LEU A 61 4.96 8.96 0.42
N SER A 62 3.62 9.04 0.41
CA SER A 62 2.81 9.16 -0.78
C SER A 62 1.93 10.42 -0.67
N PRO A 63 1.73 11.18 -1.76
CA PRO A 63 0.84 12.34 -1.77
C PRO A 63 -0.65 11.95 -1.82
N VAL A 64 -0.95 10.68 -2.10
CA VAL A 64 -2.30 10.11 -2.10
C VAL A 64 -2.35 8.88 -1.20
N PRO A 65 -3.54 8.49 -0.70
CA PRO A 65 -3.71 7.21 0.00
C PRO A 65 -3.23 6.06 -0.90
N ALA A 66 -2.29 5.27 -0.40
CA ALA A 66 -1.62 4.23 -1.18
C ALA A 66 -1.09 3.12 -0.28
N VAL A 67 -0.87 1.95 -0.87
CA VAL A 67 -0.19 0.82 -0.26
C VAL A 67 1.23 0.74 -0.81
N LEU A 68 2.20 0.58 0.08
CA LEU A 68 3.58 0.24 -0.25
C LEU A 68 3.75 -1.28 -0.23
N VAL A 69 4.19 -1.85 -1.34
CA VAL A 69 4.72 -3.23 -1.37
C VAL A 69 6.23 -3.16 -1.56
N SER A 70 7.00 -3.70 -0.63
CA SER A 70 8.46 -3.65 -0.64
C SER A 70 9.04 -5.06 -0.61
N ILE A 71 9.84 -5.41 -1.60
CA ILE A 71 10.40 -6.76 -1.77
C ILE A 71 11.91 -6.68 -1.72
N SER A 72 12.53 -7.47 -0.85
CA SER A 72 14.00 -7.59 -0.80
C SER A 72 14.51 -8.51 -1.89
N LEU A 73 15.46 -8.08 -2.70
CA LEU A 73 16.16 -8.94 -3.67
C LEU A 73 17.42 -9.57 -3.08
N LYS A 74 17.95 -8.98 -2.01
CA LYS A 74 19.13 -9.43 -1.29
C LYS A 74 18.80 -9.78 0.15
N SER A 75 19.57 -10.69 0.74
CA SER A 75 19.42 -10.98 2.16
C SER A 75 20.03 -9.86 3.01
N LEU A 76 19.37 -9.54 4.14
CA LEU A 76 19.88 -8.60 5.13
C LEU A 76 19.87 -9.23 6.53
N PRO A 77 20.96 -9.11 7.30
CA PRO A 77 20.98 -9.52 8.70
C PRO A 77 19.94 -8.74 9.52
N SER A 78 19.37 -9.38 10.55
CA SER A 78 18.43 -8.71 11.47
C SER A 78 19.06 -7.51 12.17
N SER A 79 20.37 -7.53 12.43
CA SER A 79 21.12 -6.41 13.02
C SER A 79 21.24 -5.19 12.11
N SER A 80 20.95 -5.35 10.82
CA SER A 80 21.14 -4.32 9.79
C SER A 80 19.82 -3.97 9.11
N TYR A 81 18.67 -4.34 9.70
CA TYR A 81 17.37 -4.07 9.14
C TYR A 81 16.32 -3.77 10.21
N GLN A 82 15.67 -2.62 10.09
CA GLN A 82 14.59 -2.20 10.98
C GLN A 82 13.46 -1.55 10.18
N VAL A 83 12.22 -1.77 10.63
CA VAL A 83 11.00 -1.22 10.03
C VAL A 83 10.12 -0.62 11.13
N TRP A 84 9.57 0.56 10.88
CA TRP A 84 8.60 1.20 11.74
C TRP A 84 7.33 1.51 10.98
N THR A 85 6.20 1.37 11.65
CA THR A 85 4.87 1.75 11.15
C THR A 85 4.10 2.43 12.28
N ALA A 86 3.45 3.56 12.03
CA ALA A 86 2.78 4.37 13.05
C ALA A 86 3.67 4.61 14.28
N ASP A 87 4.93 4.99 14.02
CA ASP A 87 6.00 5.21 15.02
C ASP A 87 6.38 4.01 15.90
N LYS A 88 5.86 2.82 15.64
CA LYS A 88 6.19 1.58 16.37
C LYS A 88 7.23 0.78 15.60
N LEU A 89 8.29 0.36 16.29
CA LEU A 89 9.26 -0.59 15.75
C LEU A 89 8.61 -1.97 15.61
N ILE A 90 8.68 -2.54 14.41
CA ILE A 90 8.21 -3.90 14.14
C ILE A 90 9.36 -4.87 14.35
N ALA A 91 9.10 -5.98 15.05
CA ALA A 91 10.07 -7.03 15.23
C ALA A 91 10.41 -7.66 13.88
N THR A 92 11.70 -7.69 13.53
CA THR A 92 12.21 -8.24 12.28
C THR A 92 13.21 -9.35 12.55
N SER A 93 13.16 -10.40 11.72
CA SER A 93 14.19 -11.44 11.65
C SER A 93 15.17 -11.12 10.52
N ILE A 94 16.05 -12.08 10.21
CA ILE A 94 16.80 -12.04 8.96
C ILE A 94 15.84 -11.85 7.78
N VAL A 95 16.20 -10.94 6.87
CA VAL A 95 15.47 -10.73 5.63
C VAL A 95 16.03 -11.72 4.62
N HIS A 96 15.21 -12.66 4.16
CA HIS A 96 15.57 -13.50 3.03
C HIS A 96 15.22 -12.80 1.70
N PRO A 97 15.88 -13.17 0.59
CA PRO A 97 15.45 -12.73 -0.73
C PRO A 97 13.98 -13.07 -0.99
N PHE A 98 13.31 -12.18 -1.71
CA PHE A 98 11.89 -12.18 -2.06
C PHE A 98 10.89 -12.12 -0.91
N ARG A 99 11.34 -11.76 0.30
CA ARG A 99 10.43 -11.40 1.39
C ARG A 99 9.76 -10.07 1.11
N SER A 100 8.45 -10.01 1.32
CA SER A 100 7.63 -8.83 1.06
C SER A 100 7.13 -8.17 2.34
N ASN A 101 7.09 -6.85 2.31
CA ASN A 101 6.32 -6.06 3.25
C ASN A 101 5.15 -5.44 2.50
N VAL A 102 3.96 -5.47 3.10
CA VAL A 102 2.77 -4.74 2.65
C VAL A 102 2.40 -3.79 3.78
N ILE A 103 2.55 -2.49 3.51
CA ILE A 103 2.38 -1.45 4.53
C ILE A 103 1.61 -0.29 3.91
N ASP A 104 0.62 0.20 4.63
CA ASP A 104 -0.09 1.40 4.20
C ASP A 104 0.76 2.68 4.38
N PHE A 105 0.76 3.57 3.39
CA PHE A 105 1.49 4.84 3.47
C PHE A 105 0.93 5.77 4.56
N ASP A 106 -0.34 5.66 4.93
CA ASP A 106 -0.95 6.47 6.01
C ASP A 106 -0.28 6.19 7.37
N SER A 107 0.33 5.02 7.52
CA SER A 107 1.11 4.66 8.71
C SER A 107 2.51 5.30 8.76
N GLN A 108 2.89 6.10 7.75
CA GLN A 108 4.22 6.68 7.57
C GLN A 108 5.36 5.66 7.70
N PRO A 109 5.42 4.64 6.82
CA PRO A 109 6.40 3.57 6.92
C PRO A 109 7.82 4.13 6.92
N ARG A 110 8.62 3.73 7.91
CA ARG A 110 10.06 4.04 7.97
C ARG A 110 10.85 2.74 7.88
N CYS A 111 11.99 2.80 7.22
CA CYS A 111 12.93 1.67 7.22
C CYS A 111 14.37 2.13 7.34
N TRP A 112 15.18 1.28 7.94
CA TRP A 112 16.63 1.42 7.96
C TRP A 112 17.24 0.11 7.48
N ALA A 113 18.22 0.22 6.58
CA ALA A 113 18.99 -0.90 6.07
C ALA A 113 20.47 -0.53 6.19
N GLY A 114 21.12 -0.91 7.30
CA GLY A 114 22.49 -0.52 7.64
C GLY A 114 23.59 -1.24 6.86
N SER A 115 23.24 -2.06 5.88
CA SER A 115 24.18 -2.77 5.01
C SER A 115 23.65 -2.82 3.58
N ALA A 116 24.46 -3.35 2.66
CA ALA A 116 24.13 -3.42 1.24
C ALA A 116 22.76 -4.08 0.99
N PHE A 117 21.85 -3.38 0.31
CA PHE A 117 20.50 -3.84 0.02
C PHE A 117 20.12 -3.61 -1.45
N ASP A 118 19.11 -4.34 -1.89
CA ASP A 118 18.47 -4.17 -3.20
C ASP A 118 16.98 -4.47 -3.01
N TYR A 119 16.13 -3.47 -3.25
CA TYR A 119 14.69 -3.54 -3.07
C TYR A 119 13.95 -3.23 -4.36
N VAL A 120 12.78 -3.86 -4.52
CA VAL A 120 11.74 -3.38 -5.42
C VAL A 120 10.60 -2.82 -4.58
N HIS A 121 10.19 -1.58 -4.87
CA HIS A 121 9.06 -0.91 -4.25
C HIS A 121 7.96 -0.71 -5.28
N TYR A 122 6.77 -1.18 -4.95
CA TYR A 122 5.53 -0.82 -5.63
C TYR A 122 4.82 0.24 -4.79
N SER A 123 4.50 1.38 -5.40
CA SER A 123 3.53 2.33 -4.86
C SER A 123 2.20 2.07 -5.53
N VAL A 124 1.19 1.65 -4.78
CA VAL A 124 -0.11 1.26 -5.33
C VAL A 124 -1.18 2.19 -4.77
N PRO A 125 -1.67 3.19 -5.54
CA PRO A 125 -2.73 4.08 -5.07
C PRO A 125 -4.00 3.32 -4.70
N ARG A 126 -4.59 3.65 -3.54
CA ARG A 126 -5.83 3.00 -3.07
C ARG A 126 -6.98 3.19 -4.05
N LYS A 127 -7.05 4.34 -4.74
CA LYS A 127 -8.07 4.56 -5.78
C LYS A 127 -8.08 3.45 -6.84
N GLY A 128 -6.92 3.06 -7.36
CA GLY A 128 -6.84 1.97 -8.34
C GLY A 128 -7.19 0.61 -7.74
N LEU A 129 -6.91 0.40 -6.46
CA LEU A 129 -7.35 -0.81 -5.75
C LEU A 129 -8.87 -0.83 -5.54
N ASP A 130 -9.48 0.32 -5.25
CA ASP A 130 -10.93 0.46 -5.10
C ASP A 130 -11.64 0.19 -6.44
N ASP A 131 -11.11 0.72 -7.55
CA ASP A 131 -11.62 0.47 -8.90
C ASP A 131 -11.56 -1.04 -9.24
N ILE A 132 -10.43 -1.70 -8.95
CA ILE A 132 -10.29 -3.16 -9.12
C ILE A 132 -11.25 -3.94 -8.20
N ALA A 133 -11.44 -3.48 -6.96
CA ALA A 133 -12.34 -4.13 -6.03
C ALA A 133 -13.80 -4.10 -6.53
N GLU A 134 -14.23 -2.96 -7.08
CA GLU A 134 -15.55 -2.80 -7.69
C GLU A 134 -15.73 -3.76 -8.89
N ASP A 135 -14.75 -3.81 -9.80
CA ASP A 135 -14.77 -4.70 -10.97
C ASP A 135 -14.82 -6.18 -10.60
N LEU A 136 -14.14 -6.57 -9.52
CA LEU A 136 -14.12 -7.95 -9.01
C LEU A 136 -15.33 -8.28 -8.11
N GLY A 137 -16.21 -7.31 -7.84
CA GLY A 137 -17.37 -7.47 -6.96
C GLY A 137 -17.01 -7.61 -5.48
N PHE A 138 -15.82 -7.17 -5.07
CA PHE A 138 -15.46 -7.05 -3.66
C PHE A 138 -16.23 -5.89 -3.03
N GLY A 139 -16.59 -6.05 -1.75
CA GLY A 139 -17.09 -4.93 -0.95
C GLY A 139 -15.99 -3.89 -0.71
N ARG A 140 -16.37 -2.71 -0.23
CA ARG A 140 -15.42 -1.64 0.09
C ARG A 140 -14.32 -2.14 1.03
N VAL A 141 -13.06 -2.02 0.59
CA VAL A 141 -11.88 -2.30 1.41
C VAL A 141 -11.64 -1.09 2.30
N SER A 142 -11.64 -1.29 3.61
CA SER A 142 -11.39 -0.18 4.55
C SER A 142 -9.93 -0.02 4.90
N ASP A 143 -9.17 -1.11 4.87
CA ASP A 143 -7.80 -1.13 5.33
C ASP A 143 -7.02 -2.29 4.71
N TYR A 144 -5.71 -2.27 4.87
CA TYR A 144 -4.81 -3.33 4.42
C TYR A 144 -4.07 -3.91 5.62
N ARG A 145 -4.09 -5.24 5.73
CA ARG A 145 -3.37 -5.98 6.76
C ARG A 145 -1.88 -5.69 6.65
N LEU A 146 -1.29 -5.16 7.73
CA LEU A 146 0.15 -5.02 7.85
C LEU A 146 0.84 -6.38 7.72
N ALA A 147 1.77 -6.49 6.78
CA ALA A 147 2.62 -7.66 6.59
C ALA A 147 4.09 -7.21 6.53
N VAL A 148 4.95 -7.90 7.28
CA VAL A 148 6.39 -7.61 7.34
C VAL A 148 7.15 -8.92 7.24
N LEU A 149 8.07 -9.01 6.27
CA LEU A 149 8.89 -10.17 5.95
C LEU A 149 8.08 -11.44 5.60
N GLU A 150 6.91 -11.29 4.98
CA GLU A 150 6.09 -12.44 4.57
C GLU A 150 6.66 -13.16 3.34
N ASP A 151 6.37 -14.46 3.26
CA ASP A 151 6.62 -15.29 2.07
C ASP A 151 5.43 -15.22 1.12
N ASP A 152 5.32 -14.14 0.36
CA ASP A 152 4.27 -14.03 -0.64
C ASP A 152 4.79 -14.50 -2.00
N LEU A 153 4.47 -15.74 -2.35
CA LEU A 153 4.90 -16.34 -3.60
C LEU A 153 4.38 -15.57 -4.83
N VAL A 154 3.17 -15.00 -4.77
CA VAL A 154 2.60 -14.28 -5.92
C VAL A 154 3.35 -12.97 -6.12
N VAL A 155 3.53 -12.19 -5.06
CA VAL A 155 4.32 -10.94 -5.10
C VAL A 155 5.76 -11.23 -5.53
N ALA A 156 6.37 -12.31 -5.04
CA ALA A 156 7.70 -12.72 -5.44
C ALA A 156 7.80 -13.04 -6.93
N GLN A 157 6.84 -13.78 -7.51
CA GLN A 157 6.85 -14.12 -8.94
C GLN A 157 6.57 -12.90 -9.82
N ILE A 158 5.63 -12.03 -9.44
CA ILE A 158 5.41 -10.75 -10.12
C ILE A 158 6.72 -9.94 -10.13
N THR A 159 7.40 -9.86 -8.99
CA THR A 159 8.68 -9.15 -8.86
C THR A 159 9.77 -9.74 -9.75
N LYS A 160 9.90 -11.08 -9.80
CA LYS A 160 10.86 -11.76 -10.68
C LYS A 160 10.58 -11.48 -12.15
N SER A 161 9.31 -11.42 -12.56
CA SER A 161 8.93 -11.17 -13.95
C SER A 161 9.27 -9.76 -14.42
N ILE A 162 9.16 -8.74 -13.53
CA ILE A 162 9.46 -7.34 -13.88
C ILE A 162 10.96 -7.01 -13.75
N LEU A 163 11.70 -7.74 -12.92
CA LEU A 163 13.09 -7.42 -12.60
C LEU A 163 14.01 -7.21 -13.82
N PRO A 164 13.93 -8.00 -14.91
CA PRO A 164 14.77 -7.81 -16.10
C PRO A 164 14.60 -6.45 -16.79
N PHE A 165 13.51 -5.73 -16.50
CA PHE A 165 13.19 -4.43 -17.09
C PHE A 165 13.54 -3.26 -16.17
N LEU A 166 13.88 -3.51 -14.90
CA LEU A 166 14.20 -2.46 -13.93
C LEU A 166 15.67 -2.05 -14.02
N GLY A 167 15.92 -0.87 -14.58
CA GLY A 167 17.27 -0.31 -14.77
C GLY A 167 17.82 -0.44 -16.20
N ARG A 168 16.99 -0.88 -17.14
CA ARG A 168 17.29 -0.86 -18.57
C ARG A 168 16.82 0.44 -19.24
N SER A 169 17.43 0.76 -20.38
CA SER A 169 17.00 1.85 -21.28
C SER A 169 15.66 1.57 -21.96
N ASP A 170 15.34 0.29 -22.14
CA ASP A 170 14.10 -0.24 -22.70
C ASP A 170 12.98 -0.14 -21.64
N ARG A 171 12.11 0.85 -21.83
CA ARG A 171 10.98 1.12 -20.94
C ARG A 171 9.87 0.11 -21.21
N LEU A 172 9.30 -0.45 -20.14
CA LEU A 172 8.02 -1.14 -20.22
C LEU A 172 6.96 -0.21 -20.80
N SER A 173 6.10 -0.76 -21.67
CA SER A 173 4.96 -0.01 -22.16
C SER A 173 3.99 0.30 -21.01
N VAL A 174 3.27 1.41 -21.13
CA VAL A 174 2.24 1.80 -20.15
C VAL A 174 1.21 0.68 -19.97
N LEU A 175 0.77 0.05 -21.08
CA LEU A 175 -0.15 -1.09 -21.04
C LEU A 175 0.38 -2.28 -20.24
N ALA A 176 1.68 -2.59 -20.34
CA ALA A 176 2.27 -3.66 -19.54
C ALA A 176 2.24 -3.30 -18.05
N LEU A 177 2.55 -2.04 -17.70
CA LEU A 177 2.49 -1.55 -16.32
C LEU A 177 1.07 -1.52 -15.76
N ASP A 178 0.08 -1.16 -16.58
CA ASP A 178 -1.33 -1.26 -16.22
C ASP A 178 -1.70 -2.71 -15.90
N GLN A 179 -1.29 -3.66 -16.75
CA GLN A 179 -1.54 -5.08 -16.51
C GLN A 179 -0.87 -5.58 -15.22
N PHE A 180 0.36 -5.13 -14.93
CA PHE A 180 1.02 -5.44 -13.66
C PHE A 180 0.28 -4.84 -12.46
N SER A 181 -0.19 -3.59 -12.60
CA SER A 181 -0.99 -2.92 -11.58
C SER A 181 -2.28 -3.70 -11.27
N LEU A 182 -2.98 -4.17 -12.31
CA LEU A 182 -4.19 -4.98 -12.17
C LEU A 182 -3.92 -6.32 -11.46
N VAL A 183 -2.92 -7.08 -11.93
CA VAL A 183 -2.60 -8.40 -11.36
C VAL A 183 -2.12 -8.27 -9.91
N LEU A 184 -1.24 -7.32 -9.62
CA LEU A 184 -0.79 -7.07 -8.25
C LEU A 184 -1.94 -6.56 -7.38
N GLY A 185 -2.74 -5.62 -7.88
CA GLY A 185 -3.86 -5.04 -7.15
C GLY A 185 -4.91 -6.07 -6.76
N ALA A 186 -5.31 -6.95 -7.69
CA ALA A 186 -6.23 -8.05 -7.41
C ALA A 186 -5.70 -8.98 -6.30
N HIS A 187 -4.42 -9.34 -6.35
CA HIS A 187 -3.79 -10.15 -5.31
C HIS A 187 -3.74 -9.42 -3.96
N LEU A 188 -3.40 -8.13 -3.96
CA LEU A 188 -3.35 -7.33 -2.74
C LEU A 188 -4.72 -7.25 -2.06
N LEU A 189 -5.79 -7.06 -2.83
CA LEU A 189 -7.16 -7.07 -2.34
C LEU A 189 -7.53 -8.42 -1.72
N GLN A 190 -7.21 -9.52 -2.39
CA GLN A 190 -7.55 -10.87 -1.94
C GLN A 190 -6.80 -11.27 -0.66
N GLN A 191 -5.51 -10.97 -0.57
CA GLN A 191 -4.62 -11.49 0.47
C GLN A 191 -4.44 -10.52 1.65
N TYR A 192 -4.56 -9.22 1.41
CA TYR A 192 -4.28 -8.18 2.40
C TYR A 192 -5.45 -7.22 2.63
N GLY A 193 -6.44 -7.17 1.74
CA GLY A 193 -7.61 -6.32 1.89
C GLY A 193 -8.47 -6.73 3.09
N VAL A 194 -8.79 -5.77 3.95
CA VAL A 194 -9.74 -5.95 5.05
C VAL A 194 -11.11 -5.44 4.58
N LEU A 195 -11.99 -6.38 4.24
CA LEU A 195 -13.36 -6.07 3.83
C LEU A 195 -14.18 -5.55 5.00
N GLN A 196 -14.92 -4.46 4.78
CA GLN A 196 -15.97 -4.10 5.72
C GLN A 196 -17.08 -5.15 5.65
N LYS A 197 -17.34 -5.85 6.76
CA LYS A 197 -18.62 -6.55 6.93
C LYS A 197 -19.69 -5.47 6.94
N THR A 198 -20.41 -5.32 5.82
CA THR A 198 -21.64 -4.55 5.83
C THR A 198 -22.57 -5.25 6.81
N ALA A 199 -22.89 -4.60 7.93
CA ALA A 199 -24.00 -5.03 8.76
C ALA A 199 -25.26 -4.92 7.90
N ARG A 200 -25.62 -5.99 7.21
CA ARG A 200 -26.95 -6.13 6.60
C ARG A 200 -27.92 -6.20 7.75
N PHE A 201 -28.45 -5.05 8.15
CA PHE A 201 -29.67 -4.96 8.93
C PHE A 201 -30.78 -5.48 8.00
N PHE A 202 -30.94 -6.80 7.96
CA PHE A 202 -32.10 -7.41 7.32
C PHE A 202 -33.28 -7.12 8.24
N MET A 203 -33.91 -5.97 8.05
CA MET A 203 -35.17 -5.63 8.68
C MET A 203 -36.20 -6.61 8.13
N LYS A 204 -36.37 -7.75 8.80
CA LYS A 204 -37.52 -8.64 8.60
C LYS A 204 -38.74 -7.85 9.07
N THR A 205 -39.37 -7.13 8.14
CA THR A 205 -40.74 -6.69 8.31
C THR A 205 -41.62 -7.93 8.20
N CYS A 206 -41.80 -8.66 9.31
CA CYS A 206 -42.92 -9.58 9.43
C CYS A 206 -44.17 -8.74 9.66
N MET A 207 -44.95 -8.54 8.61
CA MET A 207 -46.37 -8.29 8.72
C MET A 207 -47.00 -9.54 9.34
N ALA A 208 -47.24 -9.53 10.65
CA ALA A 208 -48.14 -10.45 11.31
C ALA A 208 -49.21 -9.61 12.01
N GLY A 209 -50.45 -9.77 11.56
CA GLY A 209 -51.61 -9.08 12.10
C GLY A 209 -51.86 -9.41 13.57
N SER A 210 -52.50 -8.43 14.22
CA SER A 210 -53.37 -8.56 15.39
C SER A 210 -52.92 -9.50 16.51
N GLY A 211 -52.35 -8.93 17.57
CA GLY A 211 -52.23 -9.61 18.86
C GLY A 211 -51.40 -8.81 19.87
N PHE A 212 -52.07 -8.01 20.68
CA PHE A 212 -51.52 -7.41 21.90
C PHE A 212 -50.96 -8.52 22.81
N LEU A 213 -49.68 -8.44 23.19
CA LEU A 213 -49.21 -8.89 24.50
C LEU A 213 -47.79 -8.35 24.76
N THR A 214 -47.73 -7.39 25.67
CA THR A 214 -46.52 -6.95 26.35
C THR A 214 -46.02 -8.11 27.22
N LEU A 215 -44.77 -8.55 27.03
CA LEU A 215 -44.08 -9.35 28.03
C LEU A 215 -42.72 -8.71 28.35
N HIS A 216 -42.63 -8.19 29.57
CA HIS A 216 -41.39 -7.81 30.25
C HIS A 216 -40.97 -8.98 31.15
N ALA A 217 -39.73 -9.45 31.04
CA ALA A 217 -38.87 -10.02 32.10
C ALA A 217 -37.55 -10.48 31.44
N ASN A 218 -36.39 -9.84 31.61
CA ASN A 218 -35.45 -9.78 32.75
C ASN A 218 -34.81 -11.12 33.20
N ALA A 219 -33.47 -11.06 33.32
CA ALA A 219 -32.50 -11.97 33.99
C ALA A 219 -32.27 -13.35 33.31
N ASP A 220 -31.10 -13.98 33.30
CA ASP A 220 -29.74 -13.70 33.80
C ASP A 220 -28.77 -14.75 33.15
N PHE A 221 -27.46 -14.47 33.26
CA PHE A 221 -26.23 -15.23 32.92
C PHE A 221 -26.25 -16.79 33.03
N PRO A 222 -25.34 -17.53 32.33
CA PRO A 222 -23.88 -17.50 32.53
C PRO A 222 -23.00 -17.32 31.28
#